data_AF-A0AAV2Q983-F1
#
_entry.id   AF-A0AAV2Q983-F1
#
_cell.length_a   1.000
_cell.length_b   1.000
_cell.length_c   1.000
_cell.angle_alpha   90.00
_cell.angle_beta   90.00
_cell.angle_gamma   90.00
#
_symmetry.space_group_name_H-M   'P 1'
#
loop_
_entity.id
_entity.type
_entity.pdbx_description
1 polymer ?
#
loop_
_entity_poly.entity_id
_entity_poly.type
_entity_poly.pdbx_seq_one_letter_code
_entity_poly.pdbx_strand_id
1 'polypeptide(L)'
;PVKAKKPTKARVTVLIGCSAAGLKFKPLVIGKSIRPLCFRSMNMADLPVYYYHQDSAWMSSELFTDYFNEEILPTIKKHFPHQRVIVTLDNATCHPPTLNDI
;
A
#
# COMPACT_ATOMS: atom_id res chain seq x y z
N PRO A 1 12.45 1.10 -42.56
CA PRO A 1 11.82 1.92 -41.48
C PRO A 1 12.04 1.30 -40.09
N VAL A 2 12.81 1.97 -39.22
CA VAL A 2 12.97 1.54 -37.81
C VAL A 2 11.71 1.98 -37.06
N LYS A 3 10.89 1.02 -36.61
CA LYS A 3 9.75 1.30 -35.74
C LYS A 3 10.28 1.67 -34.35
N ALA A 4 10.07 2.90 -33.91
CA ALA A 4 10.33 3.30 -32.53
C ALA A 4 9.48 2.45 -31.57
N LYS A 5 10.12 1.69 -30.68
CA LYS A 5 9.45 0.90 -29.65
C LYS A 5 9.00 1.86 -28.55
N LYS A 6 7.69 2.01 -28.34
CA LYS A 6 7.16 2.80 -27.21
C LYS A 6 7.77 2.27 -25.91
N PRO A 7 8.41 3.10 -25.07
CA PRO A 7 8.93 2.65 -23.80
C PRO A 7 7.78 2.09 -22.96
N THR A 8 7.96 0.87 -22.46
CA THR A 8 7.03 0.25 -21.53
C THR A 8 7.01 1.09 -20.26
N LYS A 9 5.88 1.75 -19.99
CA LYS A 9 5.69 2.51 -18.74
C LYS A 9 5.66 1.51 -17.58
N ALA A 10 6.77 1.41 -16.86
CA ALA A 10 6.77 0.76 -15.55
C ALA A 10 5.90 1.60 -14.61
N ARG A 11 5.07 0.94 -13.82
CA ARG A 11 4.21 1.57 -12.82
C ARG A 11 4.60 1.04 -11.45
N VAL A 12 4.60 1.93 -10.49
CA VAL A 12 4.71 1.64 -9.06
C VAL A 12 3.64 2.48 -8.38
N THR A 13 2.80 1.84 -7.58
CA THR A 13 1.80 2.54 -6.76
C THR A 13 2.31 2.60 -5.34
N VAL A 14 2.14 3.74 -4.68
CA VAL A 14 2.53 3.93 -3.29
C VAL A 14 1.31 4.42 -2.53
N LEU A 15 0.91 3.70 -1.48
CA LEU A 15 -0.08 4.13 -0.51
C LEU A 15 0.65 4.65 0.72
N ILE A 16 0.33 5.89 1.09
CA ILE A 16 0.83 6.56 2.29
C ILE A 16 -0.36 6.97 3.14
N GLY A 17 -0.15 7.03 4.45
CA GLY A 17 -1.16 7.52 5.38
C GLY A 17 -0.51 8.17 6.59
N CYS A 18 -1.21 9.12 7.19
CA CYS A 18 -0.82 9.73 8.45
C CYS A 18 -2.03 10.16 9.26
N SER A 19 -1.83 10.37 10.56
CA SER A 19 -2.82 11.01 11.42
C SER A 19 -2.57 12.51 11.53
N ALA A 20 -3.61 13.26 11.90
CA ALA A 20 -3.49 14.69 12.20
C ALA A 20 -2.54 14.98 13.38
N ALA A 21 -2.31 14.00 14.27
CA ALA A 21 -1.34 14.08 15.36
C ALA A 21 0.12 13.82 14.91
N GLY A 22 0.35 13.58 13.62
CA GLY A 22 1.69 13.37 13.05
C GLY A 22 2.17 11.91 13.06
N LEU A 23 1.33 10.94 13.44
CA LEU A 23 1.66 9.52 13.29
C LEU A 23 1.71 9.17 11.81
N LYS A 24 2.75 8.46 11.36
CA LYS A 24 2.93 8.02 9.98
C LYS A 24 2.83 6.50 9.92
N PHE A 25 1.97 5.97 9.06
CA PHE A 25 1.87 4.54 8.81
C PHE A 25 3.03 4.08 7.92
N LYS A 26 3.47 2.83 8.09
CA LYS A 26 4.47 2.21 7.22
C LYS A 26 3.93 2.19 5.78
N PRO A 27 4.60 2.82 4.79
CA PRO A 27 4.06 2.90 3.43
C PRO A 27 3.88 1.53 2.79
N LEU A 28 2.91 1.43 1.89
CA LEU A 28 2.73 0.27 1.02
C LEU A 28 3.15 0.62 -0.40
N VAL A 29 3.90 -0.29 -1.03
CA VAL A 29 4.41 -0.17 -2.40
C VAL A 29 3.93 -1.36 -3.21
N ILE A 30 3.34 -1.11 -4.38
CA ILE A 30 2.89 -2.13 -5.31
C ILE A 30 3.70 -2.02 -6.60
N GLY A 31 4.38 -3.11 -6.95
CA GLY A 31 5.13 -3.23 -8.18
C GLY A 31 4.69 -4.43 -9.02
N LYS A 32 5.14 -4.44 -10.28
CA LYS A 32 4.87 -5.53 -11.23
C LYS A 32 5.71 -6.79 -11.03
N SER A 33 6.80 -6.70 -10.29
CA SER A 33 7.69 -7.86 -10.09
C SER A 33 7.54 -8.34 -8.67
N ILE A 34 7.43 -9.64 -8.45
CA ILE A 34 7.47 -10.23 -7.09
C ILE A 34 8.76 -9.81 -6.38
N ARG A 35 9.87 -9.76 -7.12
CA ARG A 35 11.16 -9.34 -6.62
C ARG A 35 11.89 -8.45 -7.63
N PRO A 36 11.72 -7.11 -7.53
CA PRO A 36 12.46 -6.16 -8.35
C PRO A 36 13.96 -6.40 -8.31
N LEU A 37 14.65 -6.19 -9.44
CA LEU A 37 16.09 -6.40 -9.52
C LEU A 37 16.89 -5.50 -8.55
N CYS A 38 16.37 -4.31 -8.23
CA CYS A 38 16.96 -3.43 -7.23
C CYS A 38 16.95 -4.04 -5.81
N PHE A 39 16.10 -5.03 -5.54
CA PHE A 39 16.00 -5.72 -4.26
C PHE A 39 16.68 -7.11 -4.27
N ARG A 40 17.45 -7.44 -5.31
CA ARG A 40 18.07 -8.77 -5.47
C ARG A 40 18.99 -9.18 -4.32
N SER A 41 19.68 -8.22 -3.69
CA SER A 41 20.60 -8.48 -2.58
C SER A 41 20.00 -8.08 -1.22
N MET A 42 18.72 -7.72 -1.19
CA MET A 42 18.01 -7.38 0.04
C MET A 42 16.98 -8.46 0.37
N ASN A 43 16.75 -8.62 1.66
CA ASN A 43 15.61 -9.37 2.16
C ASN A 43 14.38 -8.45 2.10
N MET A 44 13.32 -8.94 1.46
CA MET A 44 12.09 -8.17 1.27
C MET A 44 11.40 -7.86 2.62
N ALA A 45 11.58 -8.72 3.63
CA ALA A 45 11.03 -8.52 4.96
C ALA A 45 11.69 -7.35 5.71
N ASP A 46 12.94 -7.02 5.37
CA ASP A 46 13.70 -5.94 6.02
C ASP A 46 13.40 -4.57 5.41
N LEU A 47 12.52 -4.51 4.40
CA LEU A 47 12.15 -3.25 3.77
C LEU A 47 11.35 -2.36 4.74
N PRO A 48 11.60 -1.04 4.73
CA PRO A 48 10.84 -0.08 5.53
C PRO A 48 9.44 0.19 4.96
N VAL A 49 8.98 -0.62 4.02
CA VAL A 49 7.67 -0.56 3.38
C VAL A 49 7.05 -1.95 3.30
N TYR A 50 5.74 -2.03 3.22
CA TYR A 50 5.08 -3.24 2.71
C TYR A 50 5.27 -3.27 1.20
N TYR A 51 5.73 -4.40 0.66
CA TYR A 51 5.87 -4.57 -0.78
C TYR A 51 4.94 -5.66 -1.28
N TYR A 52 4.07 -5.32 -2.22
CA TYR A 52 3.16 -6.25 -2.87
C TYR A 52 3.41 -6.32 -4.38
N HIS A 53 3.14 -7.50 -4.92
CA HIS A 53 3.19 -7.75 -6.35
C HIS A 53 1.79 -7.71 -6.95
N GLN A 54 1.62 -6.93 -8.02
CA GLN A 54 0.43 -6.99 -8.86
C GLN A 54 0.79 -6.69 -10.33
N ASP A 55 0.34 -7.51 -11.28
CA ASP A 55 0.69 -7.37 -12.71
C ASP A 55 0.32 -6.01 -13.30
N SER A 56 -0.78 -5.46 -12.81
CA SER A 56 -1.30 -4.14 -13.18
C SER A 56 -0.55 -3.01 -12.46
N ALA A 57 0.08 -3.32 -11.32
CA ALA A 57 0.68 -2.42 -10.33
C ALA A 57 -0.28 -1.35 -9.78
N TRP A 58 -1.59 -1.60 -9.83
CA TRP A 58 -2.61 -0.77 -9.19
C TRP A 58 -2.87 -1.21 -7.75
N MET A 59 -3.78 -0.55 -7.04
CA MET A 59 -4.35 -1.06 -5.78
C MET A 59 -5.51 -2.02 -6.08
N SER A 60 -5.73 -3.01 -5.22
CA SER A 60 -6.92 -3.87 -5.23
C SER A 60 -7.56 -3.90 -3.84
N SER A 61 -8.83 -4.31 -3.75
CA SER A 61 -9.53 -4.39 -2.46
C SER A 61 -8.91 -5.39 -1.50
N GLU A 62 -8.38 -6.50 -2.03
CA GLU A 62 -7.64 -7.50 -1.26
C GLU A 62 -6.36 -6.90 -0.67
N LEU A 63 -5.51 -6.28 -1.50
CA LEU A 63 -4.26 -5.64 -1.06
C LEU A 63 -4.51 -4.52 -0.04
N PHE A 64 -5.57 -3.72 -0.25
CA PHE A 64 -5.95 -2.68 0.71
C PHE A 64 -6.42 -3.29 2.04
N THR A 65 -7.24 -4.35 1.99
CA THR A 65 -7.75 -5.03 3.20
C THR A 65 -6.61 -5.62 4.01
N ASP A 66 -5.67 -6.31 3.36
CA ASP A 66 -4.49 -6.88 4.01
C ASP A 66 -3.68 -5.78 4.69
N TYR A 67 -3.35 -4.72 3.95
CA TYR A 67 -2.62 -3.58 4.50
C TYR A 67 -3.34 -2.90 5.67
N PHE A 68 -4.67 -2.75 5.57
CA PHE A 68 -5.46 -2.13 6.62
C PHE A 68 -5.42 -2.96 7.91
N ASN A 69 -5.51 -4.29 7.80
CA ASN A 69 -5.48 -5.20 8.94
C ASN A 69 -4.08 -5.39 9.53
N GLU A 70 -3.04 -5.36 8.71
CA GLU A 70 -1.65 -5.61 9.15
C GLU A 70 -0.94 -4.34 9.64
N GLU A 71 -1.25 -3.18 9.08
CA GLU A 71 -0.56 -1.92 9.42
C GLU A 71 -1.49 -0.90 10.08
N ILE A 72 -2.60 -0.53 9.43
CA ILE A 72 -3.42 0.61 9.90
C ILE A 72 -4.09 0.29 11.24
N LEU A 73 -4.86 -0.80 11.32
CA LEU A 73 -5.60 -1.17 12.54
C LEU A 73 -4.68 -1.41 13.75
N PRO A 74 -3.59 -2.21 13.65
CA PRO A 74 -2.70 -2.42 14.79
C PRO A 74 -2.00 -1.14 15.22
N THR A 75 -1.58 -0.30 14.27
CA THR A 75 -0.93 0.98 14.56
C THR A 75 -1.88 1.96 15.24
N ILE A 76 -3.14 2.03 14.81
CA ILE A 76 -4.17 2.83 15.47
C ILE A 76 -4.40 2.31 16.90
N LYS A 77 -4.66 1.02 17.08
CA LYS A 77 -4.91 0.41 18.40
C LYS A 77 -3.76 0.64 19.38
N LYS A 78 -2.52 0.60 18.89
CA LYS A 78 -1.31 0.83 19.69
C LYS A 78 -1.16 2.28 20.14
N HIS A 79 -1.37 3.25 19.24
CA HIS A 79 -1.10 4.66 19.53
C HIS A 79 -2.31 5.41 20.09
N PHE A 80 -3.52 4.89 19.84
CA PHE A 80 -4.78 5.50 20.23
C PHE A 80 -5.72 4.49 20.92
N PRO A 81 -5.30 3.84 22.02
CA PRO A 81 -6.04 2.73 22.65
C PRO A 81 -7.39 3.12 23.26
N HIS A 82 -7.63 4.40 23.51
CA HIS A 82 -8.83 4.91 24.21
C HIS A 82 -9.53 6.02 23.43
N GLN A 83 -9.12 6.27 22.19
CA GLN A 83 -9.68 7.32 21.36
C GLN A 83 -10.52 6.70 20.25
N ARG A 84 -11.61 7.38 19.90
CA ARG A 84 -12.31 7.11 18.64
C ARG A 84 -11.48 7.72 17.51
N VAL A 85 -11.11 6.90 16.54
CA VAL A 85 -10.33 7.31 15.38
C VAL A 85 -11.21 7.24 14.15
N ILE A 86 -11.20 8.32 13.37
CA ILE A 86 -11.88 8.37 12.08
C ILE A 86 -10.79 8.21 11.01
N VAL A 87 -10.96 7.21 10.15
CA VAL A 87 -10.12 7.03 8.96
C VAL A 87 -10.86 7.62 7.77
N THR A 88 -10.23 8.59 7.11
CA THR A 88 -10.77 9.20 5.89
C THR A 88 -10.15 8.55 4.67
N LEU A 89 -10.97 8.04 3.76
CA LEU A 89 -10.56 7.41 2.50
C LEU A 89 -11.22 8.14 1.33
N ASP A 90 -10.57 8.17 0.17
CA ASP A 90 -11.21 8.63 -1.06
C ASP A 90 -12.19 7.58 -1.58
N ASN A 91 -13.08 7.98 -2.49
CA ASN A 91 -14.07 7.08 -3.08
C ASN A 91 -13.45 6.24 -4.21
N ALA A 92 -12.56 5.31 -3.85
CA ALA A 92 -11.89 4.41 -4.77
C ALA A 92 -12.50 3.00 -4.75
N THR A 93 -12.55 2.33 -5.90
CA THR A 93 -13.12 0.97 -6.03
C THR A 93 -12.32 -0.09 -5.27
N CYS A 94 -11.06 0.19 -4.94
CA CYS A 94 -10.24 -0.68 -4.11
C CYS A 94 -10.53 -0.57 -2.62
N HIS A 95 -11.46 0.29 -2.19
CA HIS A 95 -11.90 0.33 -0.79
C HIS A 95 -13.07 -0.63 -0.60
N PRO A 96 -12.92 -1.69 0.23
CA PRO A 96 -14.01 -2.62 0.51
C PRO A 96 -15.21 -1.86 1.07
N PRO A 97 -16.44 -2.15 0.59
CA PRO A 97 -17.65 -1.58 1.18
C PRO A 97 -17.79 -1.90 2.67
N THR A 98 -17.29 -3.08 3.07
CA THR A 98 -17.31 -3.63 4.42
C THR A 98 -16.41 -2.91 5.40
N LEU A 99 -15.54 -2.00 4.93
CA LEU A 99 -14.69 -1.21 5.84
C LEU A 99 -15.46 -0.12 6.58
N ASN A 100 -16.67 0.21 6.13
CA ASN A 100 -17.53 1.17 6.83
C ASN A 100 -18.16 0.59 8.11
N ASP A 101 -18.07 -0.73 8.30
CA ASP A 101 -18.70 -1.46 9.42
C ASP A 101 -17.73 -1.75 10.58
N ILE A 102 -16.45 -1.31 10.48
CA ILE A 102 -15.37 -1.49 11.47
C ILE A 102 -15.13 -0.18 12.23
#